data_AF-L9ZIT6-F1
#
_entry.id   AF-L9ZIT6-F1
#
_cell.length_a   1.000
_cell.length_b   1.000
_cell.length_c   1.000
_cell.angle_alpha   90.00
_cell.angle_beta   90.00
_cell.angle_gamma   90.00
#
_symmetry.space_group_name_H-M   'P 1'
#
loop_
_entity.id
_entity.type
_entity.pdbx_description
1 polymer ?
#
loop_
_entity_poly.entity_id
_entity_poly.type
_entity_poly.pdbx_seq_one_letter_code
_entity_poly.pdbx_strand_id
1 'polypeptide(L)'
;METTHRVFVGDSRDLSAVDDESVELVVTSPPYPMIEMWDDLFTELDPAIGDALAAGDGYDAFEAMHAQLECVWDELERVLVDGGIACINVGDATRSVDGSFRVYPNHARVLEAFEERGFEPLPDVLWRKPANSAAKFMGSGMIPPNAYVTLEHEYILVFRKGARSREFEPRADRRYEAAYFWEERNRWFTDVWTDVTGELQSIDGSADDDLRERSAAYPLEIPYRLICMYSAYGDTVLDPFWGTGTTTLAAMCAGRHSVGSELEGAFLAVFDDGVDEVPALSRSVGRARLERHRSFVDRRRDEGTGFEYEADYYDTPVVTKMERGIRLREVRAVDGIEDGYRVEHAPLSLE
;
A
#
# COMPACT_ATOMS: atom_id res chain seq x y z
N MET A 1 -13.64 16.90 -9.94
CA MET A 1 -13.52 15.45 -10.24
C MET A 1 -14.23 14.75 -9.10
N GLU A 2 -14.90 13.65 -9.36
CA GLU A 2 -15.59 12.87 -8.33
C GLU A 2 -14.99 11.46 -8.33
N THR A 3 -14.82 10.88 -7.14
CA THR A 3 -14.43 9.47 -6.96
C THR A 3 -15.42 8.77 -6.04
N THR A 4 -15.46 7.44 -6.16
CA THR A 4 -16.30 6.56 -5.36
C THR A 4 -15.42 5.58 -4.62
N HIS A 5 -15.76 5.33 -3.36
CA HIS A 5 -14.99 4.49 -2.46
C HIS A 5 -15.96 3.49 -1.83
N ARG A 6 -15.84 2.22 -2.22
CA ARG A 6 -16.72 1.16 -1.75
C ARG A 6 -15.99 0.24 -0.79
N VAL A 7 -16.67 -0.17 0.27
CA VAL A 7 -16.13 -1.12 1.24
C VAL A 7 -17.18 -2.18 1.53
N PHE A 8 -16.80 -3.44 1.39
CA PHE A 8 -17.68 -4.57 1.65
C PHE A 8 -17.23 -5.29 2.92
N VAL A 9 -18.18 -5.69 3.76
CA VAL A 9 -17.91 -6.60 4.87
C VAL A 9 -18.04 -8.02 4.33
N GLY A 10 -16.93 -8.74 4.22
CA GLY A 10 -16.89 -10.03 3.57
C GLY A 10 -15.52 -10.67 3.55
N ASP A 11 -15.50 -11.95 3.19
CA ASP A 11 -14.28 -12.72 3.01
C ASP A 11 -13.72 -12.48 1.62
N SER A 12 -12.49 -11.99 1.53
CA SER A 12 -11.85 -11.62 0.28
C SER A 12 -11.46 -12.80 -0.61
N ARG A 13 -11.66 -14.04 -0.14
CA ARG A 13 -11.65 -15.24 -1.00
C ARG A 13 -12.86 -15.28 -1.96
N ASP A 14 -13.85 -14.42 -1.74
CA ASP A 14 -14.99 -14.16 -2.64
C ASP A 14 -15.14 -12.65 -2.86
N LEU A 15 -14.64 -12.15 -3.99
CA LEU A 15 -14.83 -10.77 -4.44
C LEU A 15 -15.92 -10.66 -5.52
N SER A 16 -16.96 -11.48 -5.47
CA SER A 16 -18.07 -11.47 -6.45
C SER A 16 -18.82 -10.13 -6.56
N ALA A 17 -18.69 -9.25 -5.56
CA ALA A 17 -19.20 -7.87 -5.61
C ALA A 17 -18.35 -6.92 -6.49
N VAL A 18 -17.19 -7.39 -6.97
CA VAL A 18 -16.26 -6.69 -7.84
C VAL A 18 -16.26 -7.34 -9.21
N ASP A 19 -16.59 -6.57 -10.24
CA ASP A 19 -16.64 -7.05 -11.62
C ASP A 19 -15.26 -7.51 -12.13
N ASP A 20 -15.24 -8.47 -13.05
CA ASP A 20 -14.02 -8.89 -13.76
C ASP A 20 -13.37 -7.69 -14.46
N GLU A 21 -12.03 -7.64 -14.46
CA GLU A 21 -11.25 -6.60 -15.16
C GLU A 21 -11.75 -5.17 -14.89
N SER A 22 -12.09 -4.86 -13.63
CA SER A 22 -12.69 -3.58 -13.23
C SER A 22 -11.79 -2.72 -12.33
N VAL A 23 -10.64 -3.25 -11.90
CA VAL A 23 -9.67 -2.51 -11.08
C VAL A 23 -8.34 -2.35 -11.82
N GLU A 24 -7.71 -1.19 -11.66
CA GLU A 24 -6.46 -0.85 -12.34
C GLU A 24 -5.20 -1.11 -11.52
N LEU A 25 -5.35 -1.07 -10.19
CA LEU A 25 -4.26 -1.21 -9.23
C LEU A 25 -4.74 -1.97 -8.00
N VAL A 26 -3.95 -2.93 -7.53
CA VAL A 26 -4.09 -3.51 -6.18
C VAL A 26 -2.99 -2.93 -5.30
N VAL A 27 -3.34 -2.45 -4.11
CA VAL A 27 -2.36 -2.13 -3.06
C VAL A 27 -2.87 -2.71 -1.76
N THR A 28 -2.12 -3.65 -1.18
CA THR A 28 -2.60 -4.39 -0.01
C THR A 28 -1.47 -4.98 0.83
N SER A 29 -1.82 -5.49 2.00
CA SER A 29 -0.94 -6.24 2.91
C SER A 29 -1.74 -7.39 3.52
N PRO A 30 -1.50 -8.65 3.12
CA PRO A 30 -2.24 -9.79 3.68
C PRO A 30 -1.91 -10.00 5.17
N PRO A 31 -2.73 -10.77 5.90
CA PRO A 31 -2.27 -11.37 7.15
C PRO A 31 -1.07 -12.28 6.85
N TYR A 32 0.07 -12.04 7.50
CA TYR A 32 1.32 -12.73 7.17
C TYR A 32 1.35 -14.13 7.79
N PRO A 33 1.50 -15.19 6.98
CA PRO A 33 1.65 -16.54 7.50
C PRO A 33 2.80 -16.64 8.50
N MET A 34 2.56 -17.43 9.55
CA MET A 34 3.49 -17.70 10.66
C MET A 34 3.83 -16.52 11.58
N ILE A 35 3.19 -15.36 11.45
CA ILE A 35 3.18 -14.36 12.54
C ILE A 35 2.10 -14.74 13.54
N GLU A 36 2.48 -14.87 14.82
CA GLU A 36 1.62 -15.42 15.89
C GLU A 36 0.27 -14.71 16.03
N MET A 37 0.20 -13.40 15.76
CA MET A 37 -1.03 -12.63 15.85
C MET A 37 -2.12 -13.09 14.87
N TRP A 38 -1.76 -13.78 13.80
CA TRP A 38 -2.68 -14.26 12.76
C TRP A 38 -3.05 -15.74 12.90
N ASP A 39 -2.53 -16.43 13.92
CA ASP A 39 -2.76 -17.88 14.09
C ASP A 39 -4.24 -18.21 14.25
N ASP A 40 -4.96 -17.44 15.08
CA ASP A 40 -6.39 -17.64 15.32
C ASP A 40 -7.18 -17.41 14.04
N LEU A 41 -6.89 -16.33 13.30
CA LEU A 41 -7.50 -16.05 12.00
C LEU A 41 -7.34 -17.23 11.05
N PHE A 42 -6.11 -17.70 10.83
CA PHE A 42 -5.87 -18.81 9.91
C PHE A 42 -6.49 -20.13 10.39
N THR A 43 -6.48 -20.40 11.70
CA THR A 43 -7.10 -21.59 12.28
C THR A 43 -8.63 -21.58 12.14
N GLU A 44 -9.26 -20.41 12.22
CA GLU A 44 -10.69 -20.25 11.94
C GLU A 44 -11.02 -20.50 10.46
N LEU A 45 -10.13 -20.10 9.54
CA LEU A 45 -10.29 -20.35 8.11
C LEU A 45 -10.10 -21.85 7.76
N ASP A 46 -9.13 -22.51 8.39
CA ASP A 46 -8.88 -23.95 8.27
C ASP A 46 -8.33 -24.54 9.59
N PRO A 47 -9.14 -25.33 10.33
CA PRO A 47 -8.72 -25.95 11.59
C PRO A 47 -7.47 -26.83 11.49
N ALA A 48 -7.15 -27.36 10.30
CA ALA A 48 -5.94 -28.16 10.08
C ALA A 48 -4.65 -27.36 10.32
N ILE A 49 -4.69 -26.03 10.16
CA ILE A 49 -3.57 -25.14 10.45
C ILE A 49 -3.26 -25.16 11.95
N GLY A 50 -4.30 -25.04 12.79
CA GLY A 50 -4.16 -25.14 14.24
C GLY A 50 -3.65 -26.51 14.70
N ASP A 51 -4.14 -27.59 14.08
CA ASP A 51 -3.66 -28.95 14.33
C ASP A 51 -2.17 -29.11 13.99
N ALA A 52 -1.71 -28.56 12.85
CA ALA A 52 -0.31 -28.59 12.43
C ALA A 52 0.59 -27.80 13.40
N LEU A 53 0.18 -26.59 13.79
CA LEU A 53 0.89 -25.79 14.79
C LEU A 53 1.00 -26.52 16.14
N ALA A 54 -0.10 -27.13 16.60
CA ALA A 54 -0.13 -27.89 17.85
C ALA A 54 0.74 -29.17 17.80
N ALA A 55 0.87 -29.78 16.62
CA ALA A 55 1.73 -30.91 16.37
C ALA A 55 3.22 -30.54 16.21
N GLY A 56 3.55 -29.25 16.18
CA GLY A 56 4.91 -28.77 15.95
C GLY A 56 5.32 -28.74 14.48
N ASP A 57 4.38 -28.92 13.55
CA ASP A 57 4.63 -28.91 12.11
C ASP A 57 4.45 -27.49 11.53
N GLY A 58 5.45 -26.64 11.78
CA GLY A 58 5.42 -25.26 11.32
C GLY A 58 5.50 -25.11 9.79
N TYR A 59 6.01 -26.10 9.06
CA TYR A 59 6.08 -26.03 7.61
C TYR A 59 4.71 -26.34 6.99
N ASP A 60 4.04 -27.40 7.44
CA ASP A 60 2.70 -27.72 6.95
C ASP A 60 1.69 -26.62 7.32
N ALA A 61 1.80 -26.02 8.51
CA ALA A 61 1.02 -24.84 8.88
C ALA A 61 1.28 -23.66 7.93
N PHE A 62 2.55 -23.36 7.62
CA PHE A 62 2.92 -22.28 6.69
C PHE A 62 2.33 -22.47 5.29
N GLU A 63 2.42 -23.68 4.73
CA GLU A 63 1.86 -23.97 3.40
C GLU A 63 0.32 -23.90 3.42
N ALA A 64 -0.33 -24.41 4.47
CA ALA A 64 -1.78 -24.36 4.60
C ALA A 64 -2.31 -22.92 4.79
N MET A 65 -1.57 -22.05 5.48
CA MET A 65 -1.89 -20.61 5.56
C MET A 65 -1.80 -19.93 4.19
N HIS A 66 -0.74 -20.21 3.41
CA HIS A 66 -0.62 -19.69 2.04
C HIS A 66 -1.73 -20.21 1.12
N ALA A 67 -2.17 -21.46 1.27
CA ALA A 67 -3.30 -21.99 0.52
C ALA A 67 -4.60 -21.19 0.73
N GLN A 68 -4.81 -20.58 1.90
CA GLN A 68 -5.95 -19.67 2.13
C GLN A 68 -5.79 -18.34 1.38
N LEU A 69 -4.57 -17.81 1.31
CA LEU A 69 -4.27 -16.59 0.56
C LEU A 69 -4.36 -16.79 -0.96
N GLU A 70 -4.05 -18.00 -1.45
CA GLU A 70 -4.16 -18.35 -2.86
C GLU A 70 -5.56 -18.13 -3.44
N CYS A 71 -6.62 -18.40 -2.68
CA CYS A 71 -7.99 -18.10 -3.11
C CYS A 71 -8.22 -16.59 -3.35
N VAL A 72 -7.55 -15.73 -2.58
CA VAL A 72 -7.61 -14.28 -2.79
C VAL A 72 -6.81 -13.89 -4.03
N TRP A 73 -5.66 -14.52 -4.27
CA TRP A 73 -4.84 -14.28 -5.46
C TRP A 73 -5.58 -14.65 -6.76
N ASP A 74 -6.39 -15.71 -6.74
CA ASP A 74 -7.28 -16.07 -7.86
C ASP A 74 -8.29 -14.95 -8.16
N GLU A 75 -8.88 -14.36 -7.13
CA GLU A 75 -9.80 -13.23 -7.30
C GLU A 75 -9.07 -11.97 -7.80
N LEU A 76 -7.83 -11.73 -7.37
CA LEU A 76 -7.02 -10.63 -7.90
C LEU A 76 -6.68 -10.82 -9.38
N GLU A 77 -6.40 -12.05 -9.81
CA GLU A 77 -6.25 -12.36 -11.23
C GLU A 77 -7.53 -12.01 -11.99
N ARG A 78 -8.71 -12.36 -11.47
CA ARG A 78 -10.00 -12.09 -12.13
C ARG A 78 -10.32 -10.60 -12.25
N VAL A 79 -10.20 -9.83 -11.15
CA VAL A 79 -10.69 -8.45 -11.07
C VAL A 79 -9.73 -7.41 -11.68
N LEU A 80 -8.42 -7.67 -11.71
CA LEU A 80 -7.44 -6.72 -12.22
C LEU A 80 -7.44 -6.68 -13.76
N VAL A 81 -7.35 -5.48 -14.35
CA VAL A 81 -7.25 -5.32 -15.82
C VAL A 81 -5.94 -5.87 -16.40
N ASP A 82 -5.92 -6.28 -17.69
CA ASP A 82 -4.66 -6.57 -18.42
C ASP A 82 -3.71 -5.37 -18.36
N GLY A 83 -2.46 -5.62 -17.98
CA GLY A 83 -1.45 -4.60 -17.73
C GLY A 83 -1.61 -3.79 -16.44
N GLY A 84 -2.64 -4.07 -15.63
CA GLY A 84 -2.80 -3.55 -14.28
C GLY A 84 -1.66 -3.99 -13.36
N ILE A 85 -1.48 -3.28 -12.25
CA ILE A 85 -0.38 -3.52 -11.31
C ILE A 85 -0.94 -4.05 -9.99
N ALA A 86 -0.25 -5.01 -9.38
CA ALA A 86 -0.51 -5.42 -8.01
C ALA A 86 0.73 -5.14 -7.14
N CYS A 87 0.52 -4.44 -6.03
CA CYS A 87 1.54 -4.13 -5.05
C CYS A 87 1.19 -4.82 -3.72
N ILE A 88 1.96 -5.83 -3.34
CA ILE A 88 1.72 -6.65 -2.15
C ILE A 88 2.81 -6.36 -1.13
N ASN A 89 2.46 -5.67 -0.04
CA ASN A 89 3.36 -5.48 1.09
C ASN A 89 3.35 -6.75 1.95
N VAL A 90 4.50 -7.39 2.14
CA VAL A 90 4.62 -8.62 2.90
C VAL A 90 5.97 -8.72 3.62
N GLY A 91 5.91 -9.11 4.89
CA GLY A 91 7.09 -9.40 5.70
C GLY A 91 7.34 -10.90 5.80
N ASP A 92 8.61 -11.29 5.78
CA ASP A 92 9.00 -12.63 6.19
C ASP A 92 8.81 -12.80 7.71
N ALA A 93 8.42 -14.00 8.12
CA ALA A 93 8.21 -14.31 9.52
C ALA A 93 9.42 -15.07 10.09
N THR A 94 9.90 -14.67 11.26
CA THR A 94 10.81 -15.53 12.06
C THR A 94 10.01 -16.15 13.18
N ARG A 95 10.07 -17.48 13.30
CA ARG A 95 9.31 -18.18 14.35
C ARG A 95 10.01 -19.47 14.77
N SER A 96 9.90 -19.77 16.06
CA SER A 96 10.32 -21.04 16.64
C SER A 96 9.10 -21.95 16.78
N VAL A 97 9.13 -23.11 16.14
CA VAL A 97 8.10 -24.14 16.28
C VAL A 97 8.79 -25.44 16.66
N ASP A 98 8.30 -26.12 17.71
CA ASP A 98 8.89 -27.34 18.28
C ASP A 98 10.42 -27.27 18.48
N GLY A 99 10.90 -26.15 19.03
CA GLY A 99 12.32 -25.92 19.31
C GLY A 99 13.19 -25.63 18.07
N SER A 100 12.59 -25.55 16.87
CA SER A 100 13.26 -25.20 15.62
C SER A 100 12.97 -23.75 15.22
N PHE A 101 13.98 -22.89 15.36
CA PHE A 101 13.92 -21.51 14.89
C PHE A 101 14.25 -21.42 13.39
N ARG A 102 13.40 -20.75 12.61
CA ARG A 102 13.65 -20.49 11.18
C ARG A 102 12.96 -19.22 10.69
N VAL A 103 13.31 -18.84 9.46
CA VAL A 103 12.57 -17.87 8.65
C VAL A 103 11.56 -18.63 7.79
N TYR A 104 10.36 -18.07 7.67
CA TYR A 104 9.29 -18.45 6.77
C TYR A 104 9.19 -17.37 5.67
N PRO A 105 9.63 -17.68 4.44
CA PRO A 105 9.82 -16.68 3.39
C PRO A 105 8.49 -16.37 2.68
N ASN A 106 7.65 -15.56 3.32
CA ASN A 106 6.35 -15.16 2.78
C ASN A 106 6.48 -14.48 1.41
N HIS A 107 7.51 -13.62 1.23
CA HIS A 107 7.70 -12.94 -0.05
C HIS A 107 7.91 -13.90 -1.21
N ALA A 108 8.66 -14.99 -0.99
CA ALA A 108 8.96 -15.97 -2.03
C ALA A 108 7.71 -16.76 -2.43
N ARG A 109 6.88 -17.15 -1.45
CA ARG A 109 5.61 -17.84 -1.72
C ARG A 109 4.61 -16.98 -2.48
N VAL A 110 4.47 -15.72 -2.09
CA VAL A 110 3.61 -14.77 -2.81
C VAL A 110 4.12 -14.54 -4.23
N LEU A 111 5.44 -14.40 -4.42
CA LEU A 111 6.03 -14.23 -5.75
C LEU A 111 5.76 -15.45 -6.66
N GLU A 112 6.01 -16.66 -6.17
CA GLU A 112 5.71 -17.90 -6.91
C GLU A 112 4.21 -17.96 -7.29
N ALA A 113 3.32 -17.69 -6.34
CA ALA A 113 1.87 -17.74 -6.55
C ALA A 113 1.38 -16.76 -7.62
N PHE A 114 1.93 -15.54 -7.67
CA PHE A 114 1.57 -14.55 -8.70
C PHE A 114 2.14 -14.92 -10.08
N GLU A 115 3.40 -15.40 -10.15
CA GLU A 115 4.00 -15.85 -11.42
C GLU A 115 3.19 -17.00 -12.04
N GLU A 116 2.75 -17.97 -11.24
CA GLU A 116 1.93 -19.10 -11.71
C GLU A 116 0.57 -18.65 -12.27
N ARG A 117 0.06 -17.49 -11.83
CA ARG A 117 -1.19 -16.85 -12.29
C ARG A 117 -0.97 -15.87 -13.46
N GLY A 118 0.18 -15.94 -14.12
CA GLY A 118 0.47 -15.15 -15.33
C GLY A 118 0.77 -13.68 -15.06
N PHE A 119 1.15 -13.34 -13.84
CA PHE A 119 1.70 -12.03 -13.53
C PHE A 119 3.21 -11.99 -13.82
N GLU A 120 3.67 -10.87 -14.36
CA GLU A 120 5.08 -10.59 -14.58
C GLU A 120 5.63 -9.82 -13.36
N PRO A 121 6.63 -10.34 -12.63
CA PRO A 121 7.27 -9.62 -11.55
C PRO A 121 8.06 -8.43 -12.10
N LEU A 122 7.93 -7.29 -11.45
CA LEU A 122 8.73 -6.09 -11.67
C LEU A 122 9.72 -5.92 -10.51
N PRO A 123 10.72 -5.03 -10.61
CA PRO A 123 11.57 -4.71 -9.48
C PRO A 123 10.73 -4.34 -8.24
N ASP A 124 10.97 -5.06 -7.16
CA ASP A 124 10.32 -4.87 -5.88
C ASP A 124 10.96 -3.71 -5.09
N VAL A 125 10.33 -3.35 -3.97
CA VAL A 125 10.86 -2.36 -3.04
C VAL A 125 11.09 -2.99 -1.69
N LEU A 126 12.30 -2.84 -1.16
CA LEU A 126 12.62 -3.15 0.23
C LEU A 126 12.28 -1.95 1.10
N TRP A 127 11.16 -2.02 1.80
CA TRP A 127 10.80 -1.00 2.78
C TRP A 127 11.49 -1.31 4.11
N ARG A 128 12.53 -0.55 4.43
CA ARG A 128 13.23 -0.66 5.70
C ARG A 128 12.44 0.04 6.79
N LYS A 129 11.88 -0.73 7.71
CA LYS A 129 11.15 -0.18 8.85
C LYS A 129 12.10 0.61 9.75
N PRO A 130 11.67 1.76 10.30
CA PRO A 130 12.43 2.44 11.34
C PRO A 130 12.71 1.47 12.49
N ALA A 131 13.97 1.35 12.87
CA ALA A 131 14.35 0.41 13.91
C ALA A 131 13.90 0.94 15.28
N ASN A 132 12.82 0.39 15.83
CA ASN A 132 12.38 0.68 17.20
C ASN A 132 13.31 0.07 18.26
N SER A 133 14.22 -0.83 17.87
CA SER A 133 15.20 -1.47 18.74
C SER A 133 16.63 -1.22 18.28
N ALA A 134 17.50 -0.90 19.24
CA ALA A 134 18.95 -0.82 19.02
C ALA A 134 19.58 -2.21 18.82
N ALA A 135 18.87 -3.30 19.14
CA ALA A 135 19.37 -4.66 18.97
C ALA A 135 19.30 -5.08 17.50
N LYS A 136 20.46 -5.24 16.87
CA LYS A 136 20.62 -5.67 15.47
C LYS A 136 20.90 -7.18 15.34
N PHE A 137 20.46 -7.98 16.31
CA PHE A 137 20.73 -9.41 16.35
C PHE A 137 19.58 -10.23 16.96
N MET A 138 19.49 -11.50 16.59
CA MET A 138 18.70 -12.53 17.27
C MET A 138 19.65 -13.63 17.80
N GLY A 139 19.31 -14.33 18.88
CA GLY A 139 20.13 -15.43 19.40
C GLY A 139 21.25 -14.99 20.36
N SER A 140 22.47 -15.55 20.22
CA SER A 140 23.54 -15.50 21.24
C SER A 140 24.28 -14.17 21.42
N GLY A 141 23.71 -13.05 20.96
CA GLY A 141 24.26 -11.71 21.16
C GLY A 141 25.63 -11.53 20.52
N MET A 142 26.63 -11.20 21.34
CA MET A 142 27.99 -10.91 20.87
C MET A 142 28.84 -12.17 20.63
N ILE A 143 28.27 -13.36 20.87
CA ILE A 143 29.02 -14.61 20.84
C ILE A 143 28.71 -15.38 19.55
N PRO A 144 29.67 -15.59 18.64
CA PRO A 144 29.48 -16.43 17.46
C PRO A 144 29.40 -17.92 17.84
N PRO A 145 28.75 -18.77 17.01
CA PRO A 145 28.20 -18.46 15.68
C PRO A 145 26.67 -18.20 15.66
N ASN A 146 25.98 -18.23 16.80
CA ASN A 146 24.51 -18.29 16.86
C ASN A 146 23.84 -16.91 17.07
N ALA A 147 24.50 -15.84 16.62
CA ALA A 147 23.91 -14.52 16.53
C ALA A 147 23.48 -14.30 15.08
N TYR A 148 22.18 -14.13 14.85
CA TYR A 148 21.56 -14.03 13.53
C TYR A 148 21.19 -12.59 13.22
N VAL A 149 21.13 -12.27 11.92
CA VAL A 149 20.64 -10.97 11.45
C VAL A 149 19.15 -10.80 11.79
N THR A 150 18.76 -9.57 12.05
CA THR A 150 17.34 -9.22 12.28
C THR A 150 16.66 -8.93 10.95
N LEU A 151 15.36 -9.23 10.86
CA LEU A 151 14.53 -8.77 9.75
C LEU A 151 14.17 -7.30 9.99
N GLU A 152 14.70 -6.40 9.16
CA GLU A 152 14.50 -4.95 9.29
C GLU A 152 13.71 -4.35 8.13
N HIS A 153 13.24 -5.19 7.22
CA HIS A 153 12.54 -4.78 6.03
C HIS A 153 11.30 -5.64 5.78
N GLU A 154 10.36 -5.04 5.08
CA GLU A 154 9.31 -5.75 4.36
C GLU A 154 9.52 -5.60 2.86
N TYR A 155 8.93 -6.52 2.12
CA TYR A 155 8.90 -6.50 0.67
C TYR A 155 7.62 -5.83 0.22
N ILE A 156 7.72 -4.88 -0.70
CA ILE A 156 6.59 -4.47 -1.52
C ILE A 156 6.83 -5.11 -2.88
N LEU A 157 6.22 -6.28 -3.05
CA LEU A 157 6.28 -7.01 -4.31
C LEU A 157 5.42 -6.29 -5.35
N VAL A 158 5.97 -6.07 -6.55
CA VAL A 158 5.28 -5.35 -7.62
C VAL A 158 5.13 -6.28 -8.81
N PHE A 159 3.89 -6.51 -9.22
CA PHE A 159 3.53 -7.38 -10.33
C PHE A 159 2.75 -6.62 -11.38
N ARG A 160 2.90 -7.01 -12.65
CA ARG A 160 2.01 -6.60 -13.73
C ARG A 160 1.20 -7.80 -14.21
N LYS A 161 -0.13 -7.68 -14.30
CA LYS A 161 -0.96 -8.72 -14.93
C LYS A 161 -0.66 -8.76 -16.42
N GLY A 162 -0.18 -9.91 -16.90
CA GLY A 162 0.15 -10.11 -18.31
C GLY A 162 1.40 -9.37 -18.80
N ALA A 163 1.74 -9.66 -20.06
CA ALA A 163 3.00 -9.23 -20.67
C ALA A 163 3.02 -7.75 -21.12
N ARG A 164 1.86 -7.09 -21.23
CA ARG A 164 1.73 -5.74 -21.81
C ARG A 164 1.43 -4.71 -20.75
N SER A 165 1.98 -3.51 -20.90
CA SER A 165 1.60 -2.34 -20.10
C SER A 165 0.24 -1.80 -20.54
N ARG A 166 -0.50 -1.18 -19.62
CA ARG A 166 -1.71 -0.40 -19.95
C ARG A 166 -1.42 0.67 -21.01
N GLU A 167 -2.36 0.80 -21.94
CA GLU A 167 -2.36 1.85 -22.96
C GLU A 167 -3.25 3.01 -22.52
N PHE A 168 -2.93 4.21 -23.01
CA PHE A 168 -3.69 5.43 -22.73
C PHE A 168 -3.94 6.18 -24.04
N GLU A 169 -5.08 6.85 -24.11
CA GLU A 169 -5.42 7.75 -25.19
C GLU A 169 -4.39 8.88 -25.34
N PRO A 170 -4.11 9.35 -26.58
CA PRO A 170 -3.21 10.48 -26.78
C PRO A 170 -3.69 11.73 -26.02
N ARG A 171 -2.78 12.36 -25.25
CA ARG A 171 -3.11 13.51 -24.38
C ARG A 171 -4.16 13.20 -23.30
N ALA A 172 -4.06 12.02 -22.67
CA ALA A 172 -4.81 11.69 -21.47
C ALA A 172 -4.50 12.66 -20.32
N ASP A 173 -5.24 13.78 -20.23
CA ASP A 173 -5.01 14.82 -19.21
C ASP A 173 -4.98 14.24 -17.80
N ARG A 174 -5.86 13.26 -17.50
CA ARG A 174 -5.89 12.54 -16.22
C ARG A 174 -4.57 11.87 -15.83
N ARG A 175 -3.74 11.50 -16.82
CA ARG A 175 -2.43 10.89 -16.62
C ARG A 175 -1.34 11.95 -16.45
N TYR A 176 -1.37 13.01 -17.26
CA TYR A 176 -0.38 14.09 -17.19
C TYR A 176 -0.57 14.96 -15.93
N GLU A 177 -1.81 15.25 -15.55
CA GLU A 177 -2.13 15.97 -14.31
C GLU A 177 -1.72 15.16 -13.07
N ALA A 178 -1.83 13.84 -13.14
CA ALA A 178 -1.47 12.92 -12.06
C ALA A 178 0.05 12.63 -11.96
N ALA A 179 0.88 13.28 -12.77
CA ALA A 179 2.32 13.09 -12.74
C ALA A 179 2.94 13.56 -11.41
N TYR A 180 4.21 13.24 -11.24
CA TYR A 180 5.01 13.52 -10.06
C TYR A 180 6.22 14.37 -10.42
N PHE A 181 6.71 15.13 -9.46
CA PHE A 181 7.91 15.96 -9.67
C PHE A 181 9.14 15.08 -9.90
N TRP A 182 10.16 15.63 -10.55
CA TRP A 182 11.37 14.89 -10.92
C TRP A 182 12.09 14.26 -9.71
N GLU A 183 12.18 14.98 -8.60
CA GLU A 183 12.78 14.50 -7.37
C GLU A 183 11.89 13.48 -6.65
N GLU A 184 10.56 13.62 -6.74
CA GLU A 184 9.63 12.60 -6.25
C GLU A 184 9.83 11.30 -7.01
N ARG A 185 9.92 11.34 -8.34
CA ARG A 185 10.22 10.16 -9.16
C ARG A 185 11.48 9.45 -8.68
N ASN A 186 12.59 10.17 -8.53
CA ASN A 186 13.86 9.54 -8.17
C ASN A 186 13.87 9.02 -6.72
N ARG A 187 13.03 9.59 -5.85
CA ARG A 187 12.83 9.13 -4.48
C ARG A 187 11.91 7.92 -4.40
N TRP A 188 10.88 7.84 -5.24
CA TRP A 188 9.87 6.78 -5.19
C TRP A 188 10.27 5.54 -6.00
N PHE A 189 10.90 5.72 -7.16
CA PHE A 189 11.33 4.62 -8.05
C PHE A 189 12.75 4.12 -7.70
N THR A 190 13.04 4.03 -6.40
CA THR A 190 14.23 3.36 -5.86
C THR A 190 13.77 2.06 -5.19
N ASP A 191 14.59 1.03 -5.28
CA ASP A 191 14.34 -0.32 -4.76
C ASP A 191 14.50 -0.45 -3.23
N VAL A 192 14.89 0.64 -2.54
CA VAL A 192 15.05 0.66 -1.08
C VAL A 192 14.44 1.93 -0.50
N TRP A 193 13.37 1.80 0.28
CA TRP A 193 12.74 2.91 0.98
C TRP A 193 13.18 2.91 2.44
N THR A 194 13.87 3.97 2.85
CA THR A 194 14.37 4.16 4.24
C THR A 194 13.79 5.40 4.92
N ASP A 195 13.04 6.18 4.15
CA ASP A 195 12.55 7.51 4.50
C ASP A 195 11.06 7.54 4.84
N VAL A 196 10.39 6.38 4.72
CA VAL A 196 9.02 6.19 5.19
C VAL A 196 9.09 5.72 6.64
N THR A 197 9.09 6.70 7.53
CA THR A 197 8.95 6.47 8.97
C THR A 197 7.48 6.31 9.29
N GLY A 198 7.10 5.28 10.06
CA GLY A 198 5.68 4.95 10.31
C GLY A 198 4.86 6.00 11.06
N GLU A 199 5.45 7.15 11.36
CA GLU A 199 4.79 8.31 11.95
C GLU A 199 4.52 9.36 10.86
N LEU A 200 3.35 9.29 10.24
CA LEU A 200 2.64 10.54 9.98
C LEU A 200 1.99 10.91 11.30
N GLN A 201 2.35 12.09 11.82
CA GLN A 201 1.90 12.70 13.06
C GLN A 201 0.54 12.15 13.50
N SER A 202 0.55 11.51 14.67
CA SER A 202 -0.62 11.05 15.38
C SER A 202 -1.76 12.05 15.20
N ILE A 203 -2.87 11.59 14.62
CA ILE A 203 -4.15 12.17 14.97
C ILE A 203 -4.32 11.80 16.44
N ASP A 204 -3.83 12.68 17.32
CA ASP A 204 -3.99 12.58 18.76
C ASP A 204 -5.50 12.52 19.03
N GLY A 205 -6.04 11.32 19.33
CA GLY A 205 -7.37 11.21 19.92
C GLY A 205 -8.29 10.06 19.50
N SER A 206 -7.94 9.16 18.57
CA SER A 206 -8.82 8.00 18.35
C SER A 206 -8.61 6.91 19.42
N ALA A 207 -9.71 6.49 20.04
CA ALA A 207 -9.77 5.69 21.26
C ALA A 207 -9.37 4.20 21.10
N ASP A 208 -8.52 3.85 20.13
CA ASP A 208 -8.31 2.45 19.78
C ASP A 208 -6.90 2.17 19.25
N ASP A 209 -5.91 2.30 20.14
CA ASP A 209 -4.56 1.74 19.91
C ASP A 209 -4.64 0.22 19.71
N ASP A 210 -5.55 -0.47 20.40
CA ASP A 210 -5.75 -1.92 20.30
C ASP A 210 -6.21 -2.35 18.89
N LEU A 211 -7.17 -1.66 18.26
CA LEU A 211 -7.56 -1.96 16.87
C LEU A 211 -6.45 -1.66 15.85
N ARG A 212 -5.65 -0.60 16.07
CA ARG A 212 -4.51 -0.32 15.19
C ARG A 212 -3.41 -1.36 15.34
N GLU A 213 -3.07 -1.76 16.56
CA GLU A 213 -2.15 -2.85 16.84
C GLU A 213 -2.63 -4.19 16.25
N ARG A 214 -3.94 -4.47 16.32
CA ARG A 214 -4.57 -5.66 15.69
C ARG A 214 -4.56 -5.61 14.17
N SER A 215 -4.61 -4.43 13.55
CA SER A 215 -4.66 -4.28 12.09
C SER A 215 -3.31 -4.44 11.38
N ALA A 216 -2.20 -4.32 12.11
CA ALA A 216 -0.83 -4.26 11.54
C ALA A 216 -0.69 -3.30 10.33
N ALA A 217 -1.50 -2.23 10.29
CA ALA A 217 -1.61 -1.36 9.12
C ALA A 217 -0.27 -0.67 8.79
N TYR A 218 0.09 -0.65 7.50
CA TYR A 218 1.25 0.11 7.03
C TYR A 218 0.97 1.64 7.04
N PRO A 219 2.02 2.48 7.04
CA PRO A 219 1.87 3.93 7.06
C PRO A 219 1.24 4.45 5.75
N LEU A 220 0.37 5.46 5.83
CA LEU A 220 -0.33 6.08 4.68
C LEU A 220 0.58 6.45 3.50
N GLU A 221 1.82 6.84 3.77
CA GLU A 221 2.80 7.21 2.74
C GLU A 221 3.13 6.03 1.79
N ILE A 222 3.09 4.78 2.27
CA ILE A 222 3.33 3.59 1.44
C ILE A 222 2.28 3.45 0.32
N PRO A 223 0.98 3.26 0.62
CA PRO A 223 -0.03 3.12 -0.42
C PRO A 223 -0.16 4.42 -1.22
N TYR A 224 0.01 5.60 -0.61
CA TYR A 224 -0.07 6.85 -1.35
C TYR A 224 0.99 6.95 -2.46
N ARG A 225 2.25 6.57 -2.17
CA ARG A 225 3.30 6.49 -3.18
C ARG A 225 2.94 5.51 -4.28
N LEU A 226 2.57 4.29 -3.92
CA LEU A 226 2.23 3.21 -4.86
C LEU A 226 1.08 3.62 -5.79
N ILE A 227 0.03 4.23 -5.23
CA ILE A 227 -1.10 4.76 -6.00
C ILE A 227 -0.63 5.86 -6.96
N CYS A 228 0.23 6.78 -6.53
CA CYS A 228 0.76 7.82 -7.42
C CYS A 228 1.70 7.26 -8.51
N MET A 229 2.43 6.18 -8.23
CA MET A 229 3.38 5.56 -9.15
C MET A 229 2.68 4.74 -10.25
N TYR A 230 1.63 3.99 -9.88
CA TYR A 230 1.08 2.91 -10.71
C TYR A 230 -0.38 3.12 -11.14
N SER A 231 -0.96 4.30 -10.90
CA SER A 231 -2.30 4.65 -11.39
C SER A 231 -2.39 6.09 -11.89
N ALA A 232 -3.45 6.42 -12.62
CA ALA A 232 -3.82 7.78 -13.03
C ALA A 232 -5.05 8.29 -12.25
N TYR A 233 -5.38 9.59 -12.36
CA TYR A 233 -6.63 10.09 -11.78
C TYR A 233 -7.84 9.36 -12.35
N GLY A 234 -8.77 8.99 -11.47
CA GLY A 234 -9.98 8.24 -11.82
C GLY A 234 -9.77 6.74 -12.09
N ASP A 235 -8.57 6.19 -11.91
CA ASP A 235 -8.39 4.74 -11.82
C ASP A 235 -8.92 4.20 -10.47
N THR A 236 -9.21 2.91 -10.40
CA THR A 236 -9.73 2.20 -9.21
C THR A 236 -8.63 1.39 -8.52
N VAL A 237 -8.51 1.57 -7.21
CA VAL A 237 -7.56 0.86 -6.34
C VAL A 237 -8.29 -0.16 -5.47
N LEU A 238 -7.86 -1.42 -5.51
CA LEU A 238 -8.40 -2.49 -4.68
C LEU A 238 -7.50 -2.80 -3.48
N ASP A 239 -8.11 -3.00 -2.32
CA ASP A 239 -7.48 -3.57 -1.12
C ASP A 239 -8.34 -4.72 -0.55
N PRO A 240 -7.99 -6.00 -0.80
CA PRO A 240 -8.71 -7.15 -0.24
C PRO A 240 -8.43 -7.40 1.24
N PHE A 241 -7.51 -6.67 1.88
CA PHE A 241 -7.21 -6.82 3.30
C PHE A 241 -7.30 -5.44 3.95
N TRP A 242 -8.50 -4.87 3.89
CA TRP A 242 -8.73 -3.43 4.04
C TRP A 242 -8.32 -2.88 5.42
N GLY A 243 -8.49 -3.65 6.49
CA GLY A 243 -8.10 -3.29 7.85
C GLY A 243 -8.71 -1.96 8.28
N THR A 244 -7.88 -0.99 8.65
CA THR A 244 -8.32 0.37 9.03
C THR A 244 -8.58 1.29 7.83
N GLY A 245 -8.59 0.77 6.61
CA GLY A 245 -8.89 1.52 5.39
C GLY A 245 -7.79 2.47 4.91
N THR A 246 -6.53 2.25 5.32
CA THR A 246 -5.39 3.11 4.96
C THR A 246 -5.24 3.29 3.45
N THR A 247 -5.42 2.23 2.66
CA THR A 247 -5.39 2.29 1.19
C THR A 247 -6.51 3.15 0.62
N THR A 248 -7.70 3.05 1.21
CA THR A 248 -8.84 3.87 0.80
C THR A 248 -8.59 5.34 1.12
N LEU A 249 -8.06 5.67 2.31
CA LEU A 249 -7.65 7.05 2.64
C LEU A 249 -6.60 7.58 1.66
N ALA A 250 -5.61 6.75 1.31
CA ALA A 250 -4.59 7.11 0.34
C ALA A 250 -5.17 7.33 -1.06
N ALA A 251 -6.11 6.48 -1.51
CA ALA A 251 -6.81 6.62 -2.78
C ALA A 251 -7.68 7.89 -2.82
N MET A 252 -8.40 8.20 -1.73
CA MET A 252 -9.10 9.47 -1.56
C MET A 252 -8.12 10.65 -1.71
N CYS A 253 -7.03 10.67 -0.94
CA CYS A 253 -6.04 11.76 -1.02
C CYS A 253 -5.37 11.85 -2.41
N ALA A 254 -5.24 10.74 -3.12
CA ALA A 254 -4.67 10.67 -4.45
C ALA A 254 -5.71 10.88 -5.56
N GLY A 255 -7.00 11.05 -5.29
CA GLY A 255 -8.01 11.25 -6.32
C GLY A 255 -8.21 10.05 -7.25
N ARG A 256 -8.19 8.84 -6.67
CA ARG A 256 -8.55 7.57 -7.31
C ARG A 256 -9.83 7.02 -6.69
N HIS A 257 -10.55 6.15 -7.40
CA HIS A 257 -11.60 5.35 -6.78
C HIS A 257 -10.96 4.28 -5.89
N SER A 258 -11.72 3.74 -4.94
CA SER A 258 -11.27 2.54 -4.23
C SER A 258 -12.37 1.52 -4.00
N VAL A 259 -11.94 0.28 -3.86
CA VAL A 259 -12.74 -0.85 -3.41
C VAL A 259 -11.97 -1.56 -2.30
N GLY A 260 -12.63 -1.87 -1.19
CA GLY A 260 -12.06 -2.59 -0.07
C GLY A 260 -12.93 -3.77 0.34
N SER A 261 -12.31 -4.82 0.87
CA SER A 261 -13.00 -5.94 1.54
C SER A 261 -12.40 -6.14 2.93
N GLU A 262 -13.27 -6.27 3.93
CA GLU A 262 -12.90 -6.45 5.33
C GLU A 262 -13.75 -7.54 5.98
N LEU A 263 -13.10 -8.46 6.70
CA LEU A 263 -13.78 -9.56 7.36
C LEU A 263 -14.50 -9.09 8.63
N GLU A 264 -13.86 -8.22 9.41
CA GLU A 264 -14.37 -7.71 10.69
C GLU A 264 -15.07 -6.34 10.51
N GLY A 265 -16.40 -6.34 10.50
CA GLY A 265 -17.21 -5.12 10.34
C GLY A 265 -16.95 -3.99 11.37
N ALA A 266 -16.28 -4.29 12.48
CA ALA A 266 -15.90 -3.29 13.48
C ALA A 266 -14.93 -2.23 12.93
N PHE A 267 -14.08 -2.58 11.96
CA PHE A 267 -13.15 -1.62 11.35
C PHE A 267 -13.85 -0.53 10.54
N LEU A 268 -15.01 -0.83 9.94
CA LEU A 268 -15.77 0.15 9.16
C LEU A 268 -16.26 1.31 10.03
N ALA A 269 -16.72 1.01 11.25
CA ALA A 269 -17.18 2.04 12.18
C ALA A 269 -16.06 3.02 12.55
N VAL A 270 -14.83 2.53 12.74
CA VAL A 270 -13.66 3.38 13.02
C VAL A 270 -13.32 4.26 11.82
N PHE A 271 -13.43 3.72 10.61
CA PHE A 271 -13.21 4.49 9.40
C PHE A 271 -14.26 5.59 9.21
N ASP A 272 -15.54 5.26 9.45
CA ASP A 272 -16.65 6.23 9.41
C ASP A 272 -16.39 7.43 10.30
N ASP A 273 -15.92 7.21 11.53
CA ASP A 273 -15.59 8.28 12.48
C ASP A 273 -14.43 9.18 12.01
N GLY A 274 -13.52 8.64 11.18
CA GLY A 274 -12.32 9.33 10.69
C GLY A 274 -12.50 10.02 9.33
N VAL A 275 -13.58 9.73 8.60
CA VAL A 275 -13.72 10.17 7.19
C VAL A 275 -13.86 11.70 7.06
N ASP A 276 -14.38 12.37 8.08
CA ASP A 276 -14.53 13.82 8.13
C ASP A 276 -13.18 14.58 8.11
N GLU A 277 -12.08 13.91 8.47
CA GLU A 277 -10.73 14.48 8.46
C GLU A 277 -10.05 14.40 7.07
N VAL A 278 -10.62 13.64 6.13
CA VAL A 278 -10.05 13.43 4.78
C VAL A 278 -9.81 14.73 4.00
N PRO A 279 -10.71 15.74 4.01
CA PRO A 279 -10.42 17.04 3.40
C PRO A 279 -9.16 17.71 3.95
N ALA A 280 -8.95 17.68 5.27
CA ALA A 280 -7.78 18.27 5.90
C ALA A 280 -6.51 17.45 5.58
N LEU A 281 -6.60 16.13 5.68
CA LEU A 281 -5.51 15.19 5.36
C LEU A 281 -5.05 15.35 3.90
N SER A 282 -5.97 15.30 2.94
CA SER A 282 -5.63 15.40 1.51
C SER A 282 -4.97 16.73 1.16
N ARG A 283 -5.44 17.83 1.75
CA ARG A 283 -4.81 19.15 1.60
C ARG A 283 -3.41 19.17 2.19
N SER A 284 -3.22 18.60 3.38
CA SER A 284 -1.91 18.47 4.04
C SER A 284 -0.93 17.69 3.17
N VAL A 285 -1.34 16.53 2.65
CA VAL A 285 -0.54 15.69 1.74
C VAL A 285 -0.14 16.48 0.49
N GLY A 286 -1.09 17.13 -0.18
CA GLY A 286 -0.81 17.94 -1.37
C GLY A 286 0.15 19.10 -1.11
N ARG A 287 -0.02 19.81 0.01
CA ARG A 287 0.88 20.91 0.43
C ARG A 287 2.28 20.42 0.73
N ALA A 288 2.40 19.34 1.48
CA ALA A 288 3.69 18.73 1.80
C ALA A 288 4.45 18.33 0.54
N ARG A 289 3.78 17.83 -0.50
CA ARG A 289 4.39 17.57 -1.81
C ARG A 289 4.94 18.84 -2.45
N LEU A 290 4.15 19.92 -2.53
CA LEU A 290 4.60 21.20 -3.08
C LEU A 290 5.74 21.82 -2.28
N GLU A 291 5.70 21.75 -0.96
CA GLU A 291 6.75 22.27 -0.08
C GLU A 291 8.07 21.51 -0.25
N ARG A 292 8.01 20.18 -0.38
CA ARG A 292 9.19 19.37 -0.71
C ARG A 292 9.77 19.75 -2.07
N HIS A 293 8.92 20.00 -3.06
CA HIS A 293 9.36 20.45 -4.37
C HIS A 293 10.03 21.83 -4.32
N ARG A 294 9.41 22.81 -3.67
CA ARG A 294 10.01 24.14 -3.46
C ARG A 294 11.35 24.06 -2.74
N SER A 295 11.45 23.21 -1.70
CA SER A 295 12.71 22.96 -1.00
C SER A 295 13.77 22.34 -1.90
N PHE A 296 13.38 21.47 -2.84
CA PHE A 296 14.28 20.93 -3.85
C PHE A 296 14.73 22.00 -4.84
N VAL A 297 13.82 22.87 -5.30
CA VAL A 297 14.12 23.99 -6.18
C VAL A 297 15.15 24.94 -5.55
N ASP A 298 14.96 25.30 -4.29
CA ASP A 298 15.87 26.20 -3.57
C ASP A 298 17.27 25.59 -3.45
N ARG A 299 17.38 24.32 -3.03
CA ARG A 299 18.67 23.61 -2.97
C ARG A 299 19.37 23.58 -4.33
N ARG A 300 18.63 23.29 -5.40
CA ARG A 300 19.18 23.19 -6.76
C ARG A 300 19.68 24.54 -7.29
N ARG A 301 19.00 25.63 -6.91
CA ARG A 301 19.42 27.02 -7.20
C ARG A 301 20.69 27.39 -6.43
N ASP A 302 20.78 27.02 -5.15
CA ASP A 302 21.98 27.23 -4.34
C ASP A 302 23.21 26.48 -4.89
N GLU A 303 22.98 25.33 -5.53
CA GLU A 303 23.98 24.56 -6.27
C GLU A 303 24.31 25.15 -7.66
N GLY A 304 23.68 26.25 -8.06
CA GLY A 304 23.94 26.94 -9.32
C GLY A 304 23.30 26.30 -10.56
N THR A 305 22.33 25.39 -10.38
CA THR A 305 21.64 24.75 -11.50
C THR A 305 20.31 25.45 -11.79
N GLY A 306 20.12 25.88 -13.04
CA GLY A 306 18.88 26.52 -13.49
C GLY A 306 17.75 25.55 -13.84
N PHE A 307 16.60 26.12 -14.18
CA PHE A 307 15.41 25.42 -14.65
C PHE A 307 14.98 25.96 -16.02
N GLU A 308 14.47 25.09 -16.89
CA GLU A 308 14.03 25.44 -18.25
C GLU A 308 12.50 25.55 -18.38
N TYR A 309 11.76 25.09 -17.38
CA TYR A 309 10.31 24.97 -17.43
C TYR A 309 9.68 25.53 -16.15
N GLU A 310 8.45 26.03 -16.28
CA GLU A 310 7.61 26.51 -15.19
C GLU A 310 6.38 25.62 -15.08
N ALA A 311 5.94 25.32 -13.86
CA ALA A 311 4.66 24.63 -13.65
C ALA A 311 3.51 25.53 -14.12
N ASP A 312 2.52 24.95 -14.81
CA ASP A 312 1.41 25.72 -15.37
C ASP A 312 0.40 26.13 -14.28
N TYR A 313 0.37 25.41 -13.14
CA TYR A 313 -0.61 25.60 -12.05
C TYR A 313 0.00 26.05 -10.72
N TYR A 314 1.33 26.11 -10.61
CA TYR A 314 2.04 26.44 -9.38
C TYR A 314 3.14 27.44 -9.66
N ASP A 315 3.34 28.42 -8.76
CA ASP A 315 4.41 29.42 -8.88
C ASP A 315 5.76 28.81 -8.45
N THR A 316 6.26 27.87 -9.27
CA THR A 316 7.52 27.15 -9.04
C THR A 316 8.04 26.53 -10.35
N PRO A 317 9.36 26.55 -10.59
CA PRO A 317 9.94 25.95 -11.78
C PRO A 317 10.01 24.42 -11.67
N VAL A 318 10.04 23.72 -12.81
CA VAL A 318 10.12 22.25 -12.89
C VAL A 318 11.25 21.77 -13.79
N VAL A 319 11.72 20.53 -13.58
CA VAL A 319 12.94 20.03 -14.24
C VAL A 319 12.71 19.65 -15.70
N THR A 320 11.52 19.13 -16.01
CA THR A 320 11.18 18.58 -17.34
C THR A 320 9.86 19.14 -17.84
N LYS A 321 9.68 19.11 -19.17
CA LYS A 321 8.41 19.50 -19.82
C LYS A 321 7.20 18.70 -19.35
N MET A 322 7.39 17.45 -18.92
CA MET A 322 6.29 16.55 -18.50
C MET A 322 5.66 16.98 -17.17
N GLU A 323 6.40 17.71 -16.33
CA GLU A 323 5.94 18.16 -15.01
C GLU A 323 5.05 19.41 -15.09
N ARG A 324 5.06 20.13 -16.21
CA ARG A 324 4.34 21.42 -16.35
C ARG A 324 2.85 21.30 -16.05
N GLY A 325 2.25 20.21 -16.50
CA GLY A 325 0.82 19.95 -16.34
C GLY A 325 0.42 19.31 -15.02
N ILE A 326 1.37 19.05 -14.09
CA ILE A 326 1.05 18.45 -12.78
C ILE A 326 0.01 19.31 -12.08
N ARG A 327 -1.08 18.67 -11.64
CA ARG A 327 -2.19 19.35 -11.01
C ARG A 327 -2.73 18.52 -9.86
N LEU A 328 -2.12 18.73 -8.69
CA LEU A 328 -2.52 18.12 -7.44
C LEU A 328 -3.98 18.47 -7.11
N ARG A 329 -4.66 17.48 -6.54
CA ARG A 329 -6.06 17.55 -6.12
C ARG A 329 -6.15 17.47 -4.61
N GLU A 330 -7.14 18.14 -4.04
CA GLU A 330 -7.53 18.01 -2.64
C GLU A 330 -9.01 17.61 -2.58
N VAL A 331 -9.37 16.90 -1.51
CA VAL A 331 -10.76 16.57 -1.20
C VAL A 331 -11.47 17.82 -0.69
N ARG A 332 -12.66 18.06 -1.22
CA ARG A 332 -13.54 19.18 -0.84
C ARG A 332 -14.72 18.75 -0.01
N ALA A 333 -15.30 17.61 -0.33
CA ALA A 333 -16.42 17.04 0.38
C ALA A 333 -16.33 15.51 0.32
N VAL A 334 -16.84 14.89 1.38
CA VAL A 334 -17.06 13.45 1.44
C VAL A 334 -18.52 13.25 1.86
N ASP A 335 -19.27 12.51 1.04
CA ASP A 335 -20.66 12.20 1.29
C ASP A 335 -20.83 10.68 1.40
N GLY A 336 -21.48 10.23 2.47
CA GLY A 336 -21.88 8.83 2.62
C GLY A 336 -22.91 8.44 1.55
N ILE A 337 -22.71 7.26 0.94
CA ILE A 337 -23.64 6.61 0.02
C ILE A 337 -23.91 5.18 0.50
N GLU A 338 -24.87 4.48 -0.10
CA GLU A 338 -25.34 3.16 0.36
C GLU A 338 -24.20 2.15 0.59
N ASP A 339 -23.21 2.11 -0.32
CA ASP A 339 -22.11 1.15 -0.29
C ASP A 339 -20.74 1.80 0.00
N GLY A 340 -20.70 2.97 0.64
CA GLY A 340 -19.45 3.65 1.02
C GLY A 340 -19.50 5.17 0.88
N TYR A 341 -18.59 5.76 0.10
CA TYR A 341 -18.44 7.23 0.02
C TYR A 341 -18.33 7.74 -1.41
N ARG A 342 -18.91 8.92 -1.64
CA ARG A 342 -18.65 9.78 -2.79
C ARG A 342 -17.73 10.91 -2.33
N VAL A 343 -16.66 11.16 -3.08
CA VAL A 343 -15.66 12.18 -2.73
C VAL A 343 -15.50 13.18 -3.87
N GLU A 344 -15.69 14.45 -3.55
CA GLU A 344 -15.48 15.54 -4.50
C GLU A 344 -14.07 16.11 -4.38
N HIS A 345 -13.41 16.29 -5.53
CA HIS A 345 -12.04 16.80 -5.63
C HIS A 345 -11.98 18.12 -6.39
N ALA A 346 -11.21 19.06 -5.85
CA ALA A 346 -10.83 20.30 -6.53
C ALA A 346 -9.31 20.38 -6.70
N PRO A 347 -8.79 21.26 -7.59
CA PRO A 347 -7.38 21.61 -7.57
C PRO A 347 -6.95 22.08 -6.16
N LEU A 348 -5.76 21.66 -5.73
CA LEU A 348 -5.21 22.00 -4.42
C LEU A 348 -5.17 23.52 -4.18
N SER A 349 -5.75 23.97 -3.06
CA SER A 349 -5.71 25.38 -2.66
C SER A 349 -4.33 25.79 -2.13
N LEU A 350 -3.81 26.90 -2.65
CA LEU A 350 -2.53 27.50 -2.24
C LEU A 350 -2.68 28.51 -1.08
N GLU A 351 -3.91 28.84 -0.67
CA GLU A 351 -4.22 29.82 0.40
C GLU A 351 -4.28 29.22 1.80
#